data_AF-W1Y054-F1
#
_entry.id   AF-W1Y054-F1
#
_cell.length_a   1.000
_cell.length_b   1.000
_cell.length_c   1.000
_cell.angle_alpha   90.00
_cell.angle_beta   90.00
_cell.angle_gamma   90.00
#
_symmetry.space_group_name_H-M   'P 1'
#
loop_
_entity.id
_entity.type
_entity.pdbx_description
1 polymer ?
#
loop_
_entity_poly.entity_id
_entity_poly.type
_entity_poly.pdbx_seq_one_letter_code
_entity_poly.pdbx_strand_id
1 'polypeptide(L)'
;MLEDLRSVMQEETQSFLDKLIQDAGYPVDETFIAYGELSEHILEVCRKHHFDLVICGNHNHSFFSRASCSAKRVIASSEVDVLLVPLTGD
;
A
#
# COMPACT_ATOMS: atom_id res chain seq x y z
N MET A 1 1.04 19.89 -20.68
CA MET A 1 0.83 20.61 -19.41
C MET A 1 0.29 19.72 -18.30
N LEU A 2 -0.87 19.04 -18.46
CA LEU A 2 -1.35 18.04 -17.48
C LEU A 2 -0.56 16.73 -17.50
N GLU A 3 -0.11 16.31 -18.70
CA GLU A 3 0.75 15.13 -18.87
C GLU A 3 2.12 15.33 -18.21
N ASP A 4 2.71 16.51 -18.35
CA ASP A 4 3.99 16.88 -17.72
C ASP A 4 3.88 16.91 -16.19
N LEU A 5 2.73 17.32 -15.64
CA LEU A 5 2.50 17.28 -14.20
C LEU A 5 2.40 15.83 -13.71
N ARG A 6 1.72 14.97 -14.48
CA ARG A 6 1.55 13.55 -14.13
C ARG A 6 2.88 12.80 -14.15
N SER A 7 3.76 13.09 -15.11
CA SER A 7 5.10 12.48 -15.15
C SER A 7 5.94 12.90 -13.96
N VAL A 8 5.91 14.17 -13.57
CA VAL A 8 6.65 14.66 -12.39
C VAL A 8 6.16 13.99 -11.11
N MET A 9 4.83 13.87 -10.90
CA MET A 9 4.32 13.18 -9.71
C MET A 9 4.67 11.69 -9.67
N GLN A 10 4.74 11.04 -10.84
CA GLN A 10 5.16 9.66 -10.94
C GLN A 10 6.65 9.50 -10.60
N GLU A 11 7.51 10.40 -11.09
CA GLU A 11 8.94 10.43 -10.76
C GLU A 11 9.17 10.63 -9.26
N GLU A 12 8.45 11.56 -8.62
CA GLU A 12 8.53 11.79 -7.18
C GLU A 12 8.11 10.54 -6.37
N THR A 13 7.02 9.90 -6.77
CA THR A 13 6.52 8.68 -6.12
C THR A 13 7.52 7.53 -6.26
N GLN A 14 8.10 7.38 -7.46
CA GLN A 14 9.14 6.37 -7.70
C GLN A 14 10.37 6.63 -6.83
N SER A 15 10.83 7.89 -6.76
CA SER A 15 11.97 8.26 -5.92
C SER A 15 11.74 7.98 -4.44
N PHE A 16 10.51 8.18 -3.96
CA PHE A 16 10.14 7.84 -2.59
C PHE A 16 10.14 6.32 -2.36
N LEU A 17 9.57 5.56 -3.29
CA LEU A 17 9.53 4.10 -3.22
C LEU A 17 10.94 3.49 -3.24
N ASP A 18 11.83 4.02 -4.08
CA ASP A 18 13.22 3.55 -4.18
C ASP A 18 13.97 3.73 -2.86
N LYS A 19 13.72 4.83 -2.12
CA LYS A 19 14.31 5.04 -0.79
C LYS A 19 13.79 4.00 0.21
N LEU A 20 12.49 3.72 0.21
CA LEU A 20 11.92 2.69 1.07
C LEU A 20 12.54 1.31 0.82
N ILE A 21 12.79 0.96 -0.45
CA ILE A 21 13.46 -0.30 -0.82
C ILE A 21 14.89 -0.33 -0.27
N GLN A 22 15.64 0.77 -0.41
CA GLN A 22 17.01 0.87 0.10
C GLN A 22 17.05 0.72 1.64
N ASP A 23 16.07 1.29 2.33
CA ASP A 23 15.99 1.28 3.79
C ASP A 23 15.39 -0.02 4.37
N ALA A 24 14.73 -0.84 3.54
CA ALA A 24 14.00 -2.04 4.00
C ALA A 24 14.91 -3.10 4.66
N GLY A 25 16.21 -3.12 4.34
CA GLY A 25 17.15 -4.09 4.91
C GLY A 25 16.83 -5.55 4.59
N TYR A 26 15.95 -5.79 3.61
CA TYR A 26 15.48 -7.11 3.17
C TYR A 26 15.21 -7.06 1.65
N PRO A 27 15.50 -8.14 0.89
CA PRO A 27 15.28 -8.13 -0.56
C PRO A 27 13.81 -7.88 -0.92
N VAL A 28 13.58 -6.90 -1.80
CA VAL A 28 12.26 -6.59 -2.37
C VAL A 28 12.19 -7.19 -3.77
N ASP A 29 11.23 -8.10 -3.99
CA ASP A 29 11.08 -8.83 -5.25
C ASP A 29 10.35 -8.00 -6.32
N GLU A 30 9.21 -7.42 -5.97
CA GLU A 30 8.38 -6.62 -6.87
C GLU A 30 7.89 -5.34 -6.17
N THR A 31 7.74 -4.28 -6.96
CA THR A 31 7.15 -3.01 -6.52
C THR A 31 6.07 -2.54 -7.48
N PHE A 32 5.01 -1.94 -6.92
CA PHE A 32 3.84 -1.54 -7.68
C PHE A 32 3.48 -0.09 -7.34
N ILE A 33 3.37 0.75 -8.38
CA ILE A 33 2.71 2.05 -8.28
C ILE A 33 1.36 1.92 -8.98
N ALA A 34 0.29 2.02 -8.20
CA ALA A 34 -1.08 1.86 -8.66
C ALA A 34 -1.86 3.17 -8.51
N TYR A 35 -2.80 3.39 -9.43
CA TYR A 35 -3.69 4.56 -9.43
C TYR A 35 -5.14 4.08 -9.44
N GLY A 36 -5.97 4.63 -8.55
CA GLY A 36 -7.37 4.25 -8.43
C GLY A 36 -7.68 3.61 -7.08
N GLU A 37 -8.55 2.61 -7.08
CA GLU A 37 -9.04 2.00 -5.85
C GLU A 37 -8.03 0.97 -5.30
N LEU A 38 -7.59 1.18 -4.06
CA LEU A 38 -6.49 0.40 -3.46
C LEU A 38 -6.87 -1.07 -3.21
N SER A 39 -8.11 -1.35 -2.79
CA SER A 39 -8.54 -2.72 -2.51
C SER A 39 -8.61 -3.58 -3.76
N GLU A 40 -9.02 -3.02 -4.89
CA GLU A 40 -9.04 -3.71 -6.19
C GLU A 40 -7.63 -4.11 -6.62
N HIS A 41 -6.66 -3.18 -6.54
CA HIS A 41 -5.28 -3.47 -6.92
C HIS A 41 -4.61 -4.49 -6.01
N ILE A 42 -4.82 -4.39 -4.68
CA ILE A 42 -4.27 -5.38 -3.74
C ILE A 42 -4.83 -6.77 -4.03
N LEU A 43 -6.13 -6.90 -4.30
CA LEU A 43 -6.73 -8.18 -4.63
C LEU A 43 -6.20 -8.78 -5.94
N GLU A 44 -6.08 -7.97 -6.98
CA GLU A 44 -5.54 -8.41 -8.26
C GLU A 44 -4.12 -8.94 -8.10
N VAL A 45 -3.29 -8.21 -7.35
CA VAL A 45 -1.90 -8.57 -7.07
C VAL A 45 -1.82 -9.85 -6.23
N CYS A 46 -2.61 -9.97 -5.16
CA CYS A 46 -2.66 -11.19 -4.35
C CYS A 46 -3.07 -12.43 -5.18
N ARG A 47 -4.05 -12.30 -6.08
CA ARG A 47 -4.49 -13.41 -6.94
C ARG A 47 -3.43 -13.81 -7.96
N LYS A 48 -2.76 -12.83 -8.57
CA LYS A 48 -1.77 -13.06 -9.63
C LYS A 48 -0.45 -13.60 -9.11
N HIS A 49 0.00 -13.14 -7.94
CA HIS A 49 1.31 -13.48 -7.37
C HIS A 49 1.23 -14.48 -6.21
N HIS A 50 0.01 -14.93 -5.85
CA HIS A 50 -0.25 -15.88 -4.77
C HIS A 50 0.35 -15.45 -3.42
N PHE A 51 0.34 -14.15 -3.14
CA PHE A 51 0.68 -13.64 -1.81
C PHE A 51 -0.31 -14.17 -0.78
N ASP A 52 0.19 -14.60 0.37
CA ASP A 52 -0.60 -15.21 1.44
C ASP A 52 -0.82 -14.27 2.65
N LEU A 53 -0.07 -13.18 2.73
CA LEU A 53 -0.17 -12.17 3.78
C LEU A 53 -0.08 -10.75 3.22
N VAL A 54 -1.04 -9.90 3.59
CA VAL A 54 -1.03 -8.46 3.33
C VAL A 54 -0.77 -7.70 4.62
N ILE A 55 0.25 -6.84 4.64
CA ILE A 55 0.56 -5.98 5.78
C ILE A 55 0.15 -4.54 5.44
N CYS A 56 -0.64 -3.90 6.30
CA CYS A 56 -1.06 -2.51 6.12
C CYS A 56 -0.78 -1.68 7.38
N GLY A 57 -0.10 -0.55 7.20
CA GLY A 57 0.06 0.47 8.24
C GLY A 57 -1.19 1.34 8.38
N ASN A 58 -1.52 1.77 9.60
CA ASN A 58 -2.62 2.71 9.87
C ASN A 58 -2.21 3.80 10.86
N HIS A 59 -2.31 5.07 10.45
CA HIS A 59 -2.06 6.24 11.30
C HIS A 59 -3.35 6.73 11.97
N ASN A 60 -3.67 6.22 13.17
CA ASN A 60 -4.68 6.84 14.04
C ASN A 60 -4.55 6.40 15.51
N HIS A 61 -4.35 7.37 16.41
CA HIS A 61 -4.41 7.29 17.88
C HIS A 61 -5.84 7.00 18.43
N SER A 62 -6.63 6.21 17.71
CA SER A 62 -7.96 5.79 18.14
C SER A 62 -8.21 4.45 17.46
N PHE A 63 -7.82 3.39 18.16
CA PHE A 63 -7.90 1.98 17.76
C PHE A 63 -9.31 1.50 17.31
N PHE A 64 -10.32 2.37 17.25
CA PHE A 64 -11.70 2.01 16.88
C PHE A 64 -12.43 2.98 15.93
N SER A 65 -11.89 4.14 15.53
CA SER A 65 -12.68 5.12 14.74
C SER A 65 -12.40 5.18 13.24
N ARG A 66 -11.27 4.66 12.71
CA ARG A 66 -10.85 4.94 11.32
C ARG A 66 -10.14 3.81 10.58
N ALA A 67 -10.59 2.58 10.74
CA ALA A 67 -10.47 1.61 9.66
C ALA A 67 -11.36 2.01 8.45
N SER A 68 -11.52 3.29 8.08
CA SER A 68 -12.72 3.78 7.35
C SER A 68 -12.54 4.23 5.90
N CYS A 69 -11.57 3.73 5.12
CA CYS A 69 -11.79 3.76 3.67
C CYS A 69 -11.13 2.59 2.93
N SER A 70 -9.81 2.46 2.98
CA SER A 70 -9.12 1.47 2.12
C SER A 70 -8.81 0.15 2.85
N ALA A 71 -8.25 0.20 4.06
CA ALA A 71 -7.89 -1.02 4.81
C ALA A 71 -9.12 -1.89 5.16
N LYS A 72 -10.29 -1.29 5.49
CA LYS A 72 -11.54 -2.07 5.66
C LYS A 72 -11.98 -2.77 4.39
N ARG A 73 -11.86 -2.10 3.24
CA ARG A 73 -12.24 -2.69 1.97
C ARG A 73 -11.30 -3.84 1.63
N VAL A 74 -9.99 -3.62 1.80
CA VAL A 74 -8.99 -4.69 1.70
C VAL A 74 -9.35 -5.86 2.61
N ILE A 75 -9.58 -5.65 3.91
CA ILE A 75 -9.98 -6.74 4.83
C ILE A 75 -11.28 -7.42 4.39
N ALA A 76 -12.30 -6.64 4.02
CA ALA A 76 -13.61 -7.16 3.64
C ALA A 76 -13.58 -7.95 2.32
N SER A 77 -12.65 -7.62 1.44
CA SER A 77 -12.53 -8.24 0.13
C SER A 77 -11.36 -9.22 0.03
N SER A 78 -10.45 -9.23 1.01
CA SER A 78 -9.22 -10.03 1.01
C SER A 78 -9.55 -11.51 0.99
N GLU A 79 -8.86 -12.23 0.10
CA GLU A 79 -8.88 -13.69 0.06
C GLU A 79 -7.70 -14.29 0.86
N VAL A 80 -6.90 -13.43 1.51
CA VAL A 80 -5.64 -13.76 2.18
C VAL A 80 -5.55 -13.07 3.55
N ASP A 81 -4.65 -13.53 4.42
CA ASP A 81 -4.52 -12.97 5.76
C ASP A 81 -4.08 -11.50 5.70
N VAL A 82 -4.65 -10.67 6.57
CA VAL A 82 -4.34 -9.23 6.64
C VAL A 82 -3.85 -8.85 8.03
N LEU A 83 -2.61 -8.37 8.13
CA LEU A 83 -2.03 -7.82 9.35
C LEU A 83 -2.10 -6.29 9.32
N LEU A 84 -2.92 -5.72 10.20
CA LEU A 84 -2.94 -4.27 10.43
C LEU A 84 -1.93 -3.87 11.50
N VAL A 85 -0.98 -3.02 11.13
CA VAL A 85 0.04 -2.48 12.04
C VAL A 85 -0.31 -1.03 12.39
N PRO A 86 -0.59 -0.71 13.67
CA PRO A 86 -0.77 0.67 14.08
C PRO A 86 0.56 1.41 13.98
N LEU A 87 0.56 2.56 13.31
CA LEU A 87 1.73 3.42 13.21
C LEU A 87 1.57 4.57 14.22
N THR A 88 2.32 4.49 15.32
CA THR A 88 2.46 5.61 16.25
C THR A 88 3.40 6.64 15.63
N GLY A 89 2.99 7.90 15.59
CA GLY A 89 3.92 8.98 15.30
C GLY A 89 4.82 9.22 16.52
N ASP A 90 6.03 9.70 16.28
CA ASP A 90 6.82 10.39 17.31
C ASP A 90 6.18 11.75 17.66
#